data_AF-A0AAD7C5Q1-F1
#
_entry.id   AF-A0AAD7C5Q1-F1
#
_cell.length_a   1.000
_cell.length_b   1.000
_cell.length_c   1.000
_cell.angle_alpha   90.00
_cell.angle_beta   90.00
_cell.angle_gamma   90.00
#
_symmetry.space_group_name_H-M   'P 1'
#
loop_
_entity.id
_entity.type
_entity.pdbx_description
1 polymer ?
#
loop_
_entity_poly.entity_id
_entity_poly.type
_entity_poly.pdbx_seq_one_letter_code
_entity_poly.pdbx_strand_id
1 'polypeptide(L)'
;MTSRTTTTALTIAGLSVCGLVAYAVYFDYRRRTDATFRKQISKSFKRLSLILVPTLFATGKQKKRVDKSMAESREAMSAESEVSEADLREALKLIKSEPLLWASSWLLEAREGFHFPAALSFYRALAVYPSPTDLLAIYKKTVPDPIVKIVVALMDLDLKSKIGAYLEVFPPKRMNVSMEARPENSDTSGPDKVLILTKDVAAGEVIYKEHPLLTVLDYDLQLAGTHCSHCLREIQPALALGSLSLTSSDGTTLAFCSKPCQVASKSRWHALLFTLEPLALGIPELAQLAAAPAALEARRAAQSQLISYLSKDSRVGALLVAKFIARQLTGNKTTTTDAAAGDDYTQSDGGEYNIEDHVERWTPGIVNPPAEEQPLIAGVLKETFPGFETFLPNEQAHKALLGRLVFNAYGVCFGGGREDRPTPTLRPEDSELTRTPYGTSRQIGTAVYTVSAYLPHSCAPNARPSLSSGTSELQLIAIRDLKKGEELSVAYIDVNQHHDEGETTSECRLRRRKELARGWRFACRCSRCAKEAVYE
;
A
#
# COMPACT_ATOMS: atom_id res chain seq x y z
N MET A 1 13.61 -20.59 -0.52
CA MET A 1 14.17 -19.23 -0.32
C MET A 1 13.94 -18.44 -1.60
N THR A 2 12.79 -17.79 -1.73
CA THR A 2 12.34 -17.13 -2.96
C THR A 2 11.90 -15.72 -2.62
N SER A 3 12.81 -14.76 -2.73
CA SER A 3 12.49 -13.34 -2.67
C SER A 3 12.00 -12.89 -4.04
N ARG A 4 10.71 -12.54 -4.13
CA ARG A 4 10.09 -11.85 -5.26
C ARG A 4 9.29 -10.69 -4.68
N THR A 5 9.89 -9.50 -4.66
CA THR A 5 9.19 -8.24 -4.40
C THR A 5 9.00 -7.53 -5.74
N THR A 6 7.75 -7.52 -6.21
CA THR A 6 7.31 -6.81 -7.41
C THR A 6 6.90 -5.38 -7.07
N THR A 7 7.46 -4.47 -7.85
CA THR A 7 7.30 -3.02 -7.91
C THR A 7 5.88 -2.58 -8.28
N THR A 8 5.31 -1.59 -7.59
CA THR A 8 4.22 -0.74 -8.13
C THR A 8 4.30 0.67 -7.53
N ALA A 9 4.95 1.59 -8.24
CA ALA A 9 4.80 3.04 -8.04
C ALA A 9 4.67 3.67 -9.43
N LEU A 10 3.44 3.90 -9.89
CA LEU A 10 3.16 4.37 -11.24
C LEU A 10 1.91 5.25 -11.26
N THR A 11 2.03 6.50 -10.82
CA THR A 11 0.92 7.49 -10.95
C THR A 11 1.34 8.92 -11.32
N ILE A 12 2.60 9.22 -11.66
CA ILE A 12 2.99 10.60 -12.11
C ILE A 12 3.75 10.64 -13.47
N ALA A 13 3.86 9.53 -14.20
CA ALA A 13 4.74 9.45 -15.38
C ALA A 13 4.15 10.01 -16.71
N GLY A 14 2.83 10.20 -16.83
CA GLY A 14 2.21 10.47 -18.13
C GLY A 14 2.63 11.81 -18.80
N LEU A 15 2.67 12.90 -18.03
CA LEU A 15 3.04 14.23 -18.57
C LEU A 15 4.55 14.48 -18.60
N SER A 16 5.33 13.72 -17.83
CA SER A 16 6.79 13.85 -17.76
C SER A 16 7.51 13.02 -18.82
N VAL A 17 6.98 11.87 -19.24
CA VAL A 17 7.63 10.98 -20.22
C VAL A 17 7.73 11.60 -21.61
N CYS A 18 6.70 12.30 -22.12
CA CYS A 18 6.80 12.99 -23.42
C CYS A 18 7.83 14.12 -23.41
N GLY A 19 7.93 14.88 -22.30
CA GLY A 19 8.93 15.92 -22.13
C GLY A 19 10.36 15.38 -22.02
N LEU A 20 10.55 14.26 -21.31
CA LEU A 20 11.87 13.61 -21.16
C LEU A 20 12.37 12.98 -22.46
N VAL A 21 11.51 12.34 -23.24
CA VAL A 21 11.89 11.76 -24.53
C VAL A 21 12.20 12.85 -25.56
N ALA A 22 11.38 13.90 -25.65
CA ALA A 22 11.64 15.03 -26.54
C ALA A 22 12.93 15.79 -26.15
N TYR A 23 13.17 15.97 -24.85
CA TYR A 23 14.41 16.56 -24.35
C TYR A 23 15.62 15.67 -24.63
N ALA A 24 15.52 14.34 -24.47
CA ALA A 24 16.62 13.42 -24.78
C ALA A 24 17.01 13.44 -26.26
N VAL A 25 16.02 13.48 -27.17
CA VAL A 25 16.26 13.61 -28.62
C VAL A 25 16.87 14.97 -28.97
N TYR A 26 16.32 16.06 -28.42
CA TYR A 26 16.86 17.41 -28.58
C TYR A 26 18.30 17.51 -28.05
N PHE A 27 18.55 16.91 -26.89
CA PHE A 27 19.83 16.92 -26.22
C PHE A 27 20.89 16.15 -27.01
N ASP A 28 20.59 14.93 -27.48
CA ASP A 28 21.52 14.13 -28.30
C ASP A 28 21.80 14.81 -29.65
N TYR A 29 20.77 15.40 -30.27
CA TYR A 29 20.93 16.21 -31.48
C TYR A 29 21.89 17.39 -31.25
N ARG A 30 21.69 18.16 -30.18
CA ARG A 30 22.49 19.36 -29.86
C ARG A 30 23.92 19.01 -29.41
N ARG A 31 24.12 17.87 -28.74
CA ARG A 31 25.45 17.33 -28.38
C ARG A 31 26.29 17.00 -29.63
N ARG A 32 25.67 16.42 -30.66
CA ARG A 32 26.35 16.02 -31.90
C ARG A 32 26.62 17.21 -32.81
N THR A 33 25.71 18.17 -32.88
CA THR A 33 25.75 19.28 -33.85
C THR A 33 26.44 20.54 -33.35
N ASP A 34 26.36 20.90 -32.05
CA ASP A 34 26.80 22.21 -31.57
C ASP A 34 28.11 22.13 -30.74
N ALA A 35 29.20 22.66 -31.31
CA ALA A 35 30.52 22.70 -30.68
C ALA A 35 30.58 23.65 -29.46
N THR A 36 29.74 24.69 -29.43
CA THR A 36 29.69 25.64 -28.30
C THR A 36 28.96 25.03 -27.10
N PHE A 37 27.89 24.29 -27.37
CA PHE A 37 27.17 23.48 -26.39
C PHE A 37 28.06 22.40 -25.76
N ARG A 38 28.87 21.69 -26.57
CA ARG A 38 29.89 20.74 -26.05
C ARG A 38 30.91 21.41 -25.12
N LYS A 39 31.38 22.60 -25.46
CA LYS A 39 32.33 23.36 -24.64
C LYS A 39 31.69 23.84 -23.33
N GLN A 40 30.43 24.24 -23.36
CA GLN A 40 29.68 24.60 -22.14
C GLN A 40 29.53 23.39 -21.20
N ILE A 41 29.15 22.22 -21.73
CA ILE A 41 29.04 20.96 -20.96
C ILE A 41 30.40 20.56 -20.36
N SER A 42 31.48 20.62 -21.15
CA SER A 42 32.83 20.32 -20.65
C SER A 42 33.29 21.31 -19.57
N LYS A 43 32.88 22.58 -19.66
CA LYS A 43 33.23 23.63 -18.69
C LYS A 43 32.43 23.52 -17.39
N SER A 44 31.14 23.18 -17.45
CA SER A 44 30.34 22.88 -16.25
C SER A 44 30.81 21.59 -15.57
N PHE A 45 31.23 20.59 -16.36
CA PHE A 45 31.81 19.35 -15.85
C PHE A 45 33.18 19.54 -15.18
N LYS A 46 34.09 20.32 -15.79
CA LYS A 46 35.38 20.69 -15.17
C LYS A 46 35.21 21.45 -13.85
N ARG A 47 34.15 22.27 -13.74
CA ARG A 47 33.80 22.94 -12.47
C ARG A 47 33.34 21.93 -11.42
N LEU A 48 32.47 20.99 -11.78
CA LEU A 48 31.99 19.94 -10.88
C LEU A 48 33.11 19.00 -10.44
N SER A 49 34.02 18.58 -11.34
CA SER A 49 35.16 17.74 -10.98
C SER A 49 36.16 18.47 -10.08
N LEU A 50 36.34 19.79 -10.25
CA LEU A 50 37.17 20.61 -9.35
C LEU A 50 36.57 20.78 -7.95
N ILE A 51 35.25 20.62 -7.80
CA ILE A 51 34.55 20.74 -6.51
C ILE A 51 34.48 19.38 -5.81
N LEU A 52 34.19 18.31 -6.56
CA LEU A 52 33.94 16.96 -6.03
C LEU A 52 35.22 16.18 -5.68
N VAL A 53 36.31 16.36 -6.44
CA VAL A 53 37.56 15.64 -6.21
C VAL A 53 38.29 16.12 -4.94
N PRO A 54 38.39 17.42 -4.63
CA PRO A 54 39.02 17.86 -3.38
C PRO A 54 38.18 17.56 -2.14
N THR A 55 36.85 17.49 -2.25
CA THR A 55 35.96 17.22 -1.10
C THR A 55 35.96 15.76 -0.69
N LEU A 56 36.11 14.83 -1.64
CA LEU A 56 36.20 13.38 -1.36
C LEU A 56 37.61 12.90 -0.94
N PHE A 57 38.67 13.66 -1.24
CA PHE A 57 40.07 13.27 -0.96
C PHE A 57 40.81 14.19 0.04
N ALA A 58 40.12 15.12 0.70
CA ALA A 58 40.73 15.97 1.71
C ALA A 58 40.86 15.27 3.08
N THR A 59 41.78 14.30 3.16
CA THR A 59 42.48 14.02 4.41
C THR A 59 43.95 14.43 4.25
N GLY A 60 44.40 15.40 5.05
CA GLY A 60 45.83 15.66 5.29
C GLY A 60 46.56 16.60 4.32
N LYS A 61 46.87 17.80 4.83
CA LYS A 61 47.90 18.78 4.41
C LYS A 61 48.94 18.30 3.37
N GLN A 62 49.01 18.94 2.20
CA GLN A 62 50.23 19.58 1.66
C GLN A 62 49.89 20.50 0.48
N LYS A 63 50.34 21.75 0.58
CA LYS A 63 50.23 22.81 -0.43
C LYS A 63 51.57 22.89 -1.16
N LYS A 64 51.53 22.84 -2.51
CA LYS A 64 52.63 22.94 -3.50
C LYS A 64 53.21 21.60 -3.95
N ARG A 65 52.86 21.17 -5.18
CA ARG A 65 53.71 21.24 -6.39
C ARG A 65 52.95 20.54 -7.51
N VAL A 66 52.38 21.34 -8.39
CA VAL A 66 51.79 20.88 -9.66
C VAL A 66 52.95 20.51 -10.57
N ASP A 67 52.76 19.43 -11.32
CA ASP A 67 53.68 18.80 -12.27
C ASP A 67 54.76 17.91 -11.64
N LYS A 68 54.67 16.61 -12.00
CA LYS A 68 55.60 15.50 -11.71
C LYS A 68 55.29 14.65 -10.47
N SER A 69 54.13 13.99 -10.48
CA SER A 69 53.99 12.63 -9.92
C SER A 69 52.80 11.91 -10.55
N MET A 70 52.98 11.41 -11.78
CA MET A 70 52.07 10.46 -12.44
C MET A 70 52.53 9.01 -12.25
N ALA A 71 53.58 8.80 -11.45
CA ALA A 71 54.19 7.49 -11.20
C ALA A 71 53.98 6.99 -9.76
N GLU A 72 53.92 7.87 -8.76
CA GLU A 72 53.74 7.43 -7.35
C GLU A 72 52.25 7.23 -6.99
N SER A 73 51.32 7.73 -7.82
CA SER A 73 49.88 7.43 -7.68
C SER A 73 49.51 6.00 -8.07
N ARG A 74 50.45 5.19 -8.57
CA ARG A 74 50.20 3.79 -8.95
C ARG A 74 50.20 2.82 -7.77
N GLU A 75 50.98 3.09 -6.72
CA GLU A 75 51.03 2.22 -5.53
C GLU A 75 49.99 2.60 -4.48
N ALA A 76 49.50 3.85 -4.47
CA ALA A 76 48.42 4.27 -3.57
C ALA A 76 47.01 3.87 -4.05
N MET A 77 46.85 3.46 -5.32
CA MET A 77 45.55 3.12 -5.93
C MET A 77 45.25 1.61 -6.01
N SER A 78 46.14 0.75 -5.52
CA SER A 78 45.92 -0.70 -5.47
C SER A 78 45.37 -1.21 -4.14
N ALA A 79 45.09 -0.32 -3.18
CA ALA A 79 44.35 -0.71 -1.99
C ALA A 79 42.86 -0.74 -2.35
N GLU A 80 42.26 -1.92 -2.28
CA GLU A 80 40.81 -2.09 -2.20
C GLU A 80 40.29 -1.17 -1.09
N SER A 81 39.87 0.04 -1.46
CA SER A 81 39.11 0.89 -0.55
C SER A 81 37.71 0.30 -0.53
N GLU A 82 37.46 -0.56 0.46
CA GLU A 82 36.11 -0.88 0.88
C GLU A 82 35.39 0.46 1.11
N VAL A 83 34.48 0.80 0.19
CA VAL A 83 33.67 2.00 0.30
C VAL A 83 32.87 1.87 1.59
N SER A 84 33.06 2.80 2.53
CA SER A 84 32.42 2.71 3.83
C SER A 84 30.92 3.03 3.72
N GLU A 85 30.12 2.48 4.63
CA GLU A 85 28.68 2.80 4.69
C GLU A 85 28.42 4.30 4.92
N ALA A 86 29.35 5.00 5.57
CA ALA A 86 29.29 6.45 5.76
C ALA A 86 29.42 7.20 4.43
N ASP A 87 30.36 6.81 3.57
CA ASP A 87 30.59 7.42 2.25
C ASP A 87 29.38 7.21 1.32
N LEU A 88 28.76 6.02 1.39
CA LEU A 88 27.54 5.70 0.64
C LEU A 88 26.36 6.58 1.07
N ARG A 89 26.20 6.83 2.37
CA ARG A 89 25.14 7.69 2.92
C ARG A 89 25.33 9.15 2.53
N GLU A 90 26.56 9.65 2.54
CA GLU A 90 26.87 11.02 2.10
C GLU A 90 26.59 11.18 0.60
N ALA A 91 26.99 10.20 -0.21
CA ALA A 91 26.72 10.21 -1.64
C ALA A 91 25.20 10.18 -1.94
N LEU A 92 24.41 9.40 -1.20
CA LEU A 92 22.94 9.41 -1.34
C LEU A 92 22.32 10.78 -1.03
N LYS A 93 22.82 11.49 0.00
CA LYS A 93 22.35 12.85 0.33
C LYS A 93 22.64 13.82 -0.81
N LEU A 94 23.86 13.79 -1.34
CA LEU A 94 24.27 14.65 -2.46
C LEU A 94 23.45 14.37 -3.73
N ILE A 95 23.18 13.10 -4.03
CA ILE A 95 22.33 12.71 -5.17
C ILE A 95 20.91 13.27 -5.04
N LYS A 96 20.32 13.22 -3.85
CA LYS A 96 18.96 13.71 -3.62
C LYS A 96 18.85 15.24 -3.68
N SER A 97 19.93 15.97 -3.35
CA SER A 97 19.95 17.43 -3.33
C SER A 97 20.28 18.10 -4.68
N GLU A 98 20.86 17.39 -5.65
CA GLU A 98 21.27 17.97 -6.93
C GLU A 98 20.28 17.65 -8.07
N PRO A 99 19.89 18.64 -8.92
CA PRO A 99 19.12 18.36 -10.12
C PRO A 99 19.93 17.50 -11.11
N LEU A 100 19.26 16.55 -11.77
CA LEU A 100 19.78 15.55 -12.71
C LEU A 100 20.69 16.12 -13.83
N LEU A 101 21.93 16.47 -13.49
CA LEU A 101 23.01 16.70 -14.43
C LEU A 101 23.66 15.33 -14.71
N TRP A 102 23.19 14.70 -15.80
CA TRP A 102 23.62 13.39 -16.27
C TRP A 102 25.12 13.43 -16.61
N ALA A 103 25.95 12.86 -15.75
CA ALA A 103 27.39 12.75 -15.97
C ALA A 103 27.71 11.55 -16.88
N SER A 104 27.22 11.58 -18.13
CA SER A 104 27.36 10.44 -19.07
C SER A 104 28.76 10.31 -19.70
N SER A 105 29.80 10.97 -19.17
CA SER A 105 31.14 10.96 -19.79
C SER A 105 32.20 10.18 -19.01
N TRP A 106 31.90 9.66 -17.82
CA TRP A 106 32.84 8.81 -17.07
C TRP A 106 32.81 7.34 -17.50
N LEU A 107 31.76 6.93 -18.23
CA LEU A 107 31.50 5.53 -18.58
C LEU A 107 32.36 4.97 -19.71
N LEU A 108 33.18 5.79 -20.38
CA LEU A 108 33.95 5.39 -21.55
C LEU A 108 35.45 5.21 -21.29
N GLU A 109 35.92 5.49 -20.07
CA GLU A 109 37.30 5.16 -19.67
C GLU A 109 37.26 4.33 -18.39
N ALA A 110 36.95 3.05 -18.55
CA ALA A 110 37.18 2.05 -17.52
C ALA A 110 38.69 1.93 -17.27
N ARG A 111 39.20 2.80 -16.40
CA ARG A 111 40.49 2.61 -15.72
C ARG A 111 40.23 2.19 -14.29
N GLU A 112 41.03 1.25 -13.81
CA GLU A 112 41.05 0.75 -12.44
C GLU A 112 41.07 1.95 -11.48
N GLY A 113 39.99 2.12 -10.69
CA GLY A 113 39.84 3.22 -9.73
C GLY A 113 38.55 4.06 -9.82
N PHE A 114 37.74 3.97 -10.88
CA PHE A 114 36.52 4.80 -11.05
C PHE A 114 35.18 4.08 -10.75
N HIS A 115 35.20 2.98 -9.99
CA HIS A 115 34.00 2.16 -9.75
C HIS A 115 32.89 2.91 -8.99
N PHE A 116 33.23 3.76 -8.02
CA PHE A 116 32.25 4.46 -7.19
C PHE A 116 31.47 5.58 -7.96
N PRO A 117 32.12 6.52 -8.67
CA PRO A 117 31.41 7.50 -9.51
C PRO A 117 30.56 6.86 -10.62
N ALA A 118 31.03 5.75 -11.21
CA ALA A 118 30.27 4.99 -12.17
C ALA A 118 29.01 4.38 -11.53
N ALA A 119 29.14 3.77 -10.36
CA ALA A 119 28.02 3.20 -9.61
C ALA A 119 26.96 4.25 -9.24
N LEU A 120 27.37 5.45 -8.81
CA LEU A 120 26.42 6.55 -8.53
C LEU A 120 25.61 6.95 -9.77
N SER A 121 26.24 6.95 -10.95
CA SER A 121 25.57 7.27 -12.21
C SER A 121 24.55 6.19 -12.61
N PHE A 122 24.90 4.91 -12.42
CA PHE A 122 23.99 3.79 -12.63
C PHE A 122 22.83 3.79 -11.63
N TYR A 123 23.10 4.07 -10.35
CA TYR A 123 22.06 4.20 -9.33
C TYR A 123 21.09 5.36 -9.64
N ARG A 124 21.59 6.53 -10.07
CA ARG A 124 20.74 7.65 -10.52
C ARG A 124 19.82 7.26 -11.68
N ALA A 125 20.35 6.55 -12.67
CA ALA A 125 19.56 6.06 -13.80
C ALA A 125 18.49 5.07 -13.33
N LEU A 126 18.85 4.17 -12.41
CA LEU A 126 17.95 3.18 -11.84
C LEU A 126 16.83 3.79 -10.98
N ALA A 127 17.12 4.86 -10.24
CA ALA A 127 16.14 5.56 -9.41
C ALA A 127 15.04 6.27 -10.22
N VAL A 128 15.31 6.61 -11.50
CA VAL A 128 14.36 7.28 -12.40
C VAL A 128 13.66 6.28 -13.33
N TYR A 129 14.19 5.06 -13.45
CA TYR A 129 13.67 4.08 -14.39
C TYR A 129 12.36 3.43 -13.88
N PRO A 130 11.33 3.27 -14.73
CA PRO A 130 10.02 2.73 -14.31
C PRO A 130 10.06 1.32 -13.71
N SER A 131 10.94 0.43 -14.20
CA SER A 131 11.11 -0.94 -13.68
C SER A 131 12.56 -1.22 -13.24
N PRO A 132 12.96 -0.77 -12.04
CA PRO A 132 14.36 -0.82 -11.60
C PRO A 132 14.91 -2.25 -11.53
N THR A 133 14.06 -3.26 -11.34
CA THR A 133 14.44 -4.68 -11.33
C THR A 133 14.93 -5.17 -12.68
N ASP A 134 14.30 -4.75 -13.76
CA ASP A 134 14.66 -5.17 -15.12
C ASP A 134 15.98 -4.53 -15.51
N LEU A 135 16.14 -3.24 -15.19
CA LEU A 135 17.37 -2.51 -15.41
C LEU A 135 18.53 -3.05 -14.56
N LEU A 136 18.27 -3.46 -13.31
CA LEU A 136 19.26 -4.13 -12.48
C LEU A 136 19.67 -5.50 -13.06
N ALA A 137 18.73 -6.25 -13.64
CA ALA A 137 19.03 -7.50 -14.31
C ALA A 137 19.90 -7.29 -15.56
N ILE A 138 19.70 -6.19 -16.27
CA ILE A 138 20.58 -5.75 -17.37
C ILE A 138 21.96 -5.38 -16.81
N TYR A 139 22.04 -4.59 -15.74
CA TYR A 139 23.31 -4.19 -15.12
C TYR A 139 24.14 -5.39 -14.66
N LYS A 140 23.52 -6.40 -14.05
CA LYS A 140 24.18 -7.65 -13.67
C LYS A 140 24.80 -8.41 -14.85
N LYS A 141 24.35 -8.16 -16.09
CA LYS A 141 24.88 -8.79 -17.31
C LYS A 141 25.87 -7.90 -18.06
N THR A 142 25.74 -6.58 -17.98
CA THR A 142 26.48 -5.64 -18.84
C THR A 142 27.53 -4.82 -18.10
N VAL A 143 27.46 -4.73 -16.77
CA VAL A 143 28.33 -3.87 -15.94
C VAL A 143 29.23 -4.76 -15.07
N PRO A 144 30.52 -4.40 -14.86
CA PRO A 144 31.42 -5.16 -13.98
C PRO A 144 30.87 -5.33 -12.55
N ASP A 145 31.07 -6.52 -11.98
CA ASP A 145 30.58 -6.92 -10.64
C ASP A 145 30.86 -5.90 -9.51
N PRO A 146 32.06 -5.28 -9.41
CA PRO A 146 32.34 -4.30 -8.35
C PRO A 146 31.39 -3.09 -8.37
N ILE A 147 31.00 -2.64 -9.56
CA ILE A 147 30.09 -1.50 -9.73
C ILE A 147 28.67 -1.91 -9.37
N VAL A 148 28.24 -3.09 -9.81
CA VAL A 148 26.89 -3.61 -9.51
C VAL A 148 26.70 -3.83 -8.01
N LYS A 149 27.73 -4.32 -7.30
CA LYS A 149 27.70 -4.46 -5.83
C LYS A 149 27.47 -3.12 -5.13
N ILE A 150 28.18 -2.06 -5.56
CA ILE A 150 27.99 -0.70 -5.00
C ILE A 150 26.58 -0.17 -5.31
N VAL A 151 26.07 -0.38 -6.53
CA VAL A 151 24.70 0.02 -6.90
C VAL A 151 23.66 -0.67 -6.02
N VAL A 152 23.78 -1.98 -5.80
CA VAL A 152 22.88 -2.74 -4.92
C VAL A 152 22.98 -2.23 -3.47
N ALA A 153 24.19 -1.97 -2.97
CA ALA A 153 24.36 -1.42 -1.62
C ALA A 153 23.70 -0.03 -1.46
N LEU A 154 23.81 0.85 -2.47
CA LEU A 154 23.11 2.14 -2.50
C LEU A 154 21.58 1.98 -2.52
N MET A 155 21.07 1.01 -3.28
CA MET A 155 19.63 0.70 -3.31
C MET A 155 19.14 0.21 -1.94
N ASP A 156 19.88 -0.69 -1.30
CA ASP A 156 19.52 -1.23 0.01
C ASP A 156 19.54 -0.13 1.09
N LEU A 157 20.52 0.78 1.04
CA LEU A 157 20.59 1.93 1.95
C LEU A 157 19.45 2.92 1.74
N ASP A 158 19.11 3.25 0.49
CA ASP A 158 17.98 4.13 0.18
C ASP A 158 16.65 3.50 0.60
N LEU A 159 16.47 2.19 0.38
CA LEU A 159 15.30 1.46 0.85
C LEU A 159 15.19 1.48 2.38
N LYS A 160 16.29 1.21 3.09
CA LYS A 160 16.34 1.31 4.56
C LYS A 160 16.00 2.72 5.04
N SER A 161 16.54 3.76 4.40
CA SER A 161 16.24 5.15 4.73
C SER A 161 14.77 5.50 4.50
N LYS A 162 14.18 5.06 3.39
CA LYS A 162 12.75 5.26 3.09
C LYS A 162 11.83 4.52 4.06
N ILE A 163 12.19 3.30 4.44
CA ILE A 163 11.45 2.54 5.47
C ILE A 163 11.57 3.25 6.82
N GLY A 164 12.77 3.69 7.21
CA GLY A 164 12.99 4.44 8.45
C GLY A 164 12.15 5.71 8.52
N ALA A 165 12.21 6.54 7.47
CA ALA A 165 11.42 7.77 7.37
C ALA A 165 9.91 7.52 7.50
N TYR A 166 9.40 6.45 6.90
CA TYR A 166 7.98 6.08 7.03
C TYR A 166 7.60 5.74 8.48
N LEU A 167 8.43 4.99 9.19
CA LEU A 167 8.17 4.61 10.58
C LEU A 167 8.26 5.78 11.56
N GLU A 168 8.96 6.87 11.20
CA GLU A 168 9.04 8.09 12.01
C GLU A 168 7.74 8.90 11.97
N VAL A 169 7.01 8.85 10.86
CA VAL A 169 5.78 9.63 10.64
C VAL A 169 4.50 8.80 10.70
N PHE A 170 4.60 7.47 10.66
CA PHE A 170 3.46 6.57 10.71
C PHE A 170 3.70 5.45 11.73
N PRO A 171 2.75 5.15 12.63
CA PRO A 171 1.42 5.77 12.78
C PRO A 171 1.48 7.20 13.33
N PRO A 172 0.42 8.02 13.15
CA PRO A 172 0.35 9.34 13.75
C PRO A 172 0.54 9.34 15.25
N LYS A 173 1.33 10.30 15.77
CA LYS A 173 1.62 10.37 17.22
C LYS A 173 0.36 10.49 18.08
N ARG A 174 -0.72 11.06 17.53
CA ARG A 174 -2.04 11.16 18.19
C ARG A 174 -2.69 9.82 18.53
N MET A 175 -2.23 8.71 17.93
CA MET A 175 -2.78 7.37 18.16
C MET A 175 -2.13 6.59 19.30
N ASN A 176 -1.15 7.18 19.99
CA ASN A 176 -0.50 6.55 21.16
C ASN A 176 0.16 5.19 20.84
N VAL A 177 0.55 4.95 19.59
CA VAL A 177 1.18 3.71 19.12
C VAL A 177 2.36 4.01 18.20
N SER A 178 3.37 3.16 18.25
CA SER A 178 4.51 3.12 17.34
C SER A 178 4.61 1.75 16.69
N MET A 179 5.34 1.63 15.57
CA MET A 179 5.59 0.34 14.94
C MET A 179 6.99 -0.16 15.22
N GLU A 180 7.08 -1.44 15.55
CA GLU A 180 8.35 -2.15 15.70
C GLU A 180 8.32 -3.47 14.91
N ALA A 181 9.49 -4.03 14.65
CA ALA A 181 9.58 -5.37 14.06
C ALA A 181 9.13 -6.40 15.12
N ARG A 182 8.30 -7.36 14.71
CA ARG A 182 7.85 -8.43 15.59
C ARG A 182 9.05 -9.31 15.99
N PRO A 183 9.24 -9.61 17.28
CA PRO A 183 10.30 -10.53 17.70
C PRO A 183 10.06 -11.95 17.17
N GLU A 184 11.13 -12.70 16.88
CA GLU A 184 11.05 -14.06 16.33
C GLU A 184 10.27 -15.03 17.23
N ASN A 185 10.33 -14.82 18.56
CA ASN A 185 9.65 -15.61 19.57
C ASN A 185 8.38 -14.92 20.11
N SER A 186 7.63 -14.19 19.27
CA SER A 186 6.38 -13.57 19.71
C SER A 186 5.29 -14.61 20.01
N ASP A 187 4.52 -14.36 21.08
CA ASP A 187 3.32 -15.12 21.43
C ASP A 187 2.16 -14.83 20.46
N THR A 188 2.25 -13.77 19.65
CA THR A 188 1.21 -13.37 18.70
C THR A 188 1.48 -13.92 17.30
N SER A 189 0.47 -13.92 16.44
CA SER A 189 0.59 -14.40 15.06
C SER A 189 -0.03 -13.41 14.08
N GLY A 190 0.60 -13.16 12.93
CA GLY A 190 0.14 -12.11 12.01
C GLY A 190 1.31 -11.32 11.38
N PRO A 191 1.25 -9.99 11.33
CA PRO A 191 2.20 -9.16 10.59
C PRO A 191 3.62 -9.16 11.18
N ASP A 192 4.60 -8.89 10.30
CA ASP A 192 6.03 -8.80 10.67
C ASP A 192 6.37 -7.50 11.41
N LYS A 193 5.49 -6.50 11.31
CA LYS A 193 5.54 -5.26 12.10
C LYS A 193 4.32 -5.23 12.98
N VAL A 194 4.52 -4.85 14.25
CA VAL A 194 3.49 -4.83 15.28
C VAL A 194 3.37 -3.44 15.89
N LEU A 195 2.21 -3.15 16.48
CA LEU A 195 1.97 -1.91 17.18
C LEU A 195 2.40 -2.03 18.65
N ILE A 196 3.24 -1.11 19.09
CA ILE A 196 3.71 -0.96 20.46
C ILE A 196 3.08 0.28 21.07
N LEU A 197 2.65 0.16 22.32
CA LEU A 197 2.00 1.24 23.05
C LEU A 197 3.01 2.30 23.52
N THR A 198 2.73 3.59 23.31
CA THR A 198 3.67 4.66 23.66
C THR A 198 3.44 5.30 25.04
N LYS A 199 2.32 4.96 25.70
CA LYS A 199 1.93 5.44 27.04
C LYS A 199 1.21 4.33 27.83
N ASP A 200 1.05 4.49 29.14
CA ASP A 200 0.19 3.58 29.92
C ASP A 200 -1.29 3.85 29.57
N VAL A 201 -2.10 2.79 29.53
CA VAL A 201 -3.55 2.84 29.23
C VAL A 201 -4.30 1.93 30.20
N ALA A 202 -5.36 2.45 30.81
CA ALA A 202 -6.17 1.67 31.75
C ALA A 202 -7.14 0.73 31.04
N ALA A 203 -7.57 -0.35 31.72
CA ALA A 203 -8.60 -1.23 31.22
C ALA A 203 -9.88 -0.46 30.84
N GLY A 204 -10.41 -0.72 29.64
CA GLY A 204 -11.60 -0.06 29.10
C GLY A 204 -11.37 1.29 28.43
N GLU A 205 -10.15 1.86 28.50
CA GLU A 205 -9.82 3.11 27.81
C GLU A 205 -9.63 2.90 26.30
N VAL A 206 -10.01 3.90 25.51
CA VAL A 206 -9.79 3.93 24.05
C VAL A 206 -8.33 4.30 23.79
N ILE A 207 -7.58 3.40 23.14
CA ILE A 207 -6.18 3.62 22.74
C ILE A 207 -6.12 4.64 21.60
N TYR A 208 -6.90 4.39 20.54
CA TYR A 208 -7.07 5.29 19.40
C TYR A 208 -8.40 5.05 18.67
N LYS A 209 -8.76 6.04 17.85
CA LYS A 209 -9.88 5.97 16.89
C LYS A 209 -9.36 6.07 15.47
N GLU A 210 -9.95 5.29 14.56
CA GLU A 210 -9.50 5.16 13.19
C GLU A 210 -10.67 5.16 12.21
N HIS A 211 -10.61 6.04 11.21
CA HIS A 211 -11.54 6.03 10.09
C HIS A 211 -11.11 5.01 9.03
N PRO A 212 -12.07 4.30 8.42
CA PRO A 212 -11.77 3.25 7.46
C PRO A 212 -11.30 3.84 6.12
N LEU A 213 -10.23 3.28 5.57
CA LEU A 213 -9.77 3.55 4.22
C LEU A 213 -10.82 3.12 3.19
N LEU A 214 -11.38 1.92 3.37
CA LEU A 214 -12.40 1.34 2.50
C LEU A 214 -13.49 0.69 3.35
N THR A 215 -14.71 0.71 2.83
CA THR A 215 -15.87 0.00 3.40
C THR A 215 -16.66 -0.69 2.31
N VAL A 216 -17.20 -1.86 2.62
CA VAL A 216 -18.13 -2.60 1.77
C VAL A 216 -19.24 -3.16 2.66
N LEU A 217 -20.48 -2.88 2.30
CA LEU A 217 -21.65 -3.47 2.95
C LEU A 217 -21.91 -4.85 2.34
N ASP A 218 -22.39 -5.80 3.14
CA ASP A 218 -22.82 -7.08 2.59
C ASP A 218 -23.98 -6.89 1.59
N TYR A 219 -24.00 -7.71 0.54
CA TYR A 219 -24.85 -7.47 -0.63
C TYR A 219 -26.34 -7.56 -0.30
N ASP A 220 -26.74 -8.47 0.59
CA ASP A 220 -28.12 -8.63 1.04
C ASP A 220 -28.64 -7.40 1.80
N LEU A 221 -27.82 -6.79 2.66
CA LEU A 221 -28.15 -5.54 3.34
C LEU A 221 -28.16 -4.34 2.39
N GLN A 222 -27.30 -4.37 1.38
CA GLN A 222 -27.30 -3.38 0.31
C GLN A 222 -28.60 -3.42 -0.49
N LEU A 223 -29.13 -4.61 -0.78
CA LEU A 223 -30.44 -4.77 -1.41
C LEU A 223 -31.59 -4.32 -0.50
N ALA A 224 -31.50 -4.63 0.80
CA ALA A 224 -32.51 -4.25 1.77
C ALA A 224 -32.58 -2.73 2.01
N GLY A 225 -31.50 -1.99 1.72
CA GLY A 225 -31.43 -0.54 1.92
C GLY A 225 -31.50 -0.11 3.39
N THR A 226 -31.27 -1.03 4.32
CA THR A 226 -31.37 -0.81 5.77
C THR A 226 -30.10 -0.21 6.38
N HIS A 227 -28.98 -0.20 5.64
CA HIS A 227 -27.70 0.30 6.13
C HIS A 227 -27.07 1.28 5.14
N CYS A 228 -26.29 2.21 5.67
CA CYS A 228 -25.55 3.18 4.88
C CYS A 228 -24.45 2.50 4.07
N SER A 229 -24.45 2.65 2.74
CA SER A 229 -23.42 2.04 1.90
C SER A 229 -22.02 2.66 2.04
N HIS A 230 -21.91 3.76 2.82
CA HIS A 230 -20.63 4.43 3.11
C HIS A 230 -20.10 4.10 4.51
N CYS A 231 -20.83 4.46 5.57
CA CYS A 231 -20.39 4.29 6.96
C CYS A 231 -20.98 3.04 7.64
N LEU A 232 -21.74 2.23 6.91
CA LEU A 232 -22.41 1.00 7.37
C LEU A 232 -23.44 1.19 8.48
N ARG A 233 -23.66 2.41 8.98
CA ARG A 233 -24.68 2.74 9.98
C ARG A 233 -26.07 2.27 9.57
N GLU A 234 -26.81 1.67 10.50
CA GLU A 234 -28.22 1.33 10.32
C GLU A 234 -29.07 2.59 10.05
N ILE A 235 -29.98 2.49 9.09
CA ILE A 235 -30.85 3.56 8.63
C ILE A 235 -32.29 3.10 8.78
N GLN A 236 -33.11 3.93 9.42
CA GLN A 236 -34.55 3.76 9.33
C GLN A 236 -35.00 4.05 7.89
N PRO A 237 -35.75 3.16 7.22
CA PRO A 237 -36.06 3.29 5.79
C PRO A 237 -36.65 4.66 5.39
N ALA A 238 -37.43 5.30 6.26
CA ALA A 238 -38.02 6.63 6.03
C ALA A 238 -36.99 7.79 5.97
N LEU A 239 -35.77 7.59 6.48
CA LEU A 239 -34.69 8.58 6.55
C LEU A 239 -33.56 8.31 5.56
N ALA A 240 -33.69 7.25 4.74
CA ALA A 240 -32.69 6.90 3.75
C ALA A 240 -32.66 7.94 2.62
N LEU A 241 -31.50 8.57 2.43
CA LEU A 241 -31.22 9.32 1.21
C LEU A 241 -30.88 8.33 0.10
N GLY A 242 -31.90 7.87 -0.62
CA GLY A 242 -31.72 7.10 -1.85
C GLY A 242 -31.42 8.05 -3.01
N SER A 243 -30.24 7.96 -3.63
CA SER A 243 -30.02 8.70 -4.88
C SER A 243 -28.93 8.16 -5.81
N LEU A 244 -28.20 7.10 -5.44
CA LEU A 244 -27.16 6.53 -6.30
C LEU A 244 -27.52 5.09 -6.66
N SER A 245 -27.64 4.81 -7.96
CA SER A 245 -27.93 3.45 -8.45
C SER A 245 -26.65 2.63 -8.58
N LEU A 246 -26.69 1.35 -8.24
CA LEU A 246 -25.62 0.39 -8.57
C LEU A 246 -25.70 -0.07 -10.03
N THR A 247 -26.92 -0.29 -10.52
CA THR A 247 -27.25 -0.46 -11.95
C THR A 247 -28.44 0.41 -12.31
N SER A 248 -28.55 0.81 -13.57
CA SER A 248 -29.81 1.39 -14.09
C SER A 248 -30.86 0.33 -14.44
N SER A 249 -30.51 -0.96 -14.49
CA SER A 249 -31.38 -2.06 -14.92
C SER A 249 -32.13 -2.74 -13.77
N ASP A 250 -31.53 -2.85 -12.59
CA ASP A 250 -32.06 -3.69 -11.50
C ASP A 250 -32.74 -2.86 -10.40
N GLY A 251 -32.70 -1.52 -10.52
CA GLY A 251 -33.30 -0.60 -9.55
C GLY A 251 -32.65 -0.62 -8.16
N THR A 252 -31.48 -1.25 -8.01
CA THR A 252 -30.78 -1.36 -6.72
C THR A 252 -30.13 -0.02 -6.36
N THR A 253 -30.77 0.70 -5.45
CA THR A 253 -30.30 2.00 -4.96
C THR A 253 -29.46 1.85 -3.70
N LEU A 254 -28.33 2.54 -3.66
CA LEU A 254 -27.53 2.71 -2.45
C LEU A 254 -28.25 3.65 -1.48
N ALA A 255 -28.38 3.18 -0.23
CA ALA A 255 -28.93 3.96 0.86
C ALA A 255 -27.80 4.73 1.57
N PHE A 256 -28.03 6.02 1.85
CA PHE A 256 -27.11 6.84 2.63
C PHE A 256 -27.81 7.48 3.80
N CYS A 257 -27.12 7.53 4.93
CA CYS A 257 -27.65 8.10 6.15
C CYS A 257 -27.52 9.65 6.20
N SER A 258 -26.75 10.24 5.30
CA SER A 258 -26.49 11.69 5.26
C SER A 258 -25.94 12.12 3.89
N LYS A 259 -26.10 13.40 3.54
CA LYS A 259 -25.55 13.97 2.31
C LYS A 259 -24.01 13.88 2.24
N PRO A 260 -23.25 14.10 3.32
CA PRO A 260 -21.80 13.88 3.32
C PRO A 260 -21.41 12.45 2.94
N CYS A 261 -22.08 11.43 3.50
CA CYS A 261 -21.82 10.02 3.15
C CYS A 261 -22.08 9.75 1.66
N GLN A 262 -23.15 10.31 1.11
CA GLN A 262 -23.48 10.18 -0.30
C GLN A 262 -22.43 10.85 -1.20
N VAL A 263 -22.04 12.09 -0.89
CA VAL A 263 -21.05 12.85 -1.68
C VAL A 263 -19.68 12.18 -1.61
N ALA A 264 -19.24 11.75 -0.42
CA ALA A 264 -17.98 11.04 -0.23
C ALA A 264 -17.98 9.69 -0.97
N SER A 265 -19.09 8.95 -0.95
CA SER A 265 -19.21 7.69 -1.70
C SER A 265 -19.20 7.93 -3.22
N LYS A 266 -19.87 9.00 -3.69
CA LYS A 266 -19.86 9.40 -5.10
C LYS A 266 -18.45 9.74 -5.56
N SER A 267 -17.75 10.61 -4.83
CA SER A 267 -16.43 11.10 -5.23
C SER A 267 -15.33 10.03 -5.16
N ARG A 268 -15.35 9.16 -4.15
CA ARG A 268 -14.25 8.19 -3.90
C ARG A 268 -14.27 6.97 -4.80
N TRP A 269 -15.45 6.50 -5.22
CA TRP A 269 -15.52 5.26 -6.01
C TRP A 269 -16.75 5.13 -6.90
N HIS A 270 -17.93 5.58 -6.45
CA HIS A 270 -19.18 5.28 -7.16
C HIS A 270 -19.26 5.97 -8.52
N ALA A 271 -18.76 7.21 -8.63
CA ALA A 271 -18.63 7.92 -9.90
C ALA A 271 -17.83 7.13 -10.94
N LEU A 272 -16.71 6.53 -10.54
CA LEU A 272 -15.87 5.77 -11.45
C LEU A 272 -16.51 4.43 -11.83
N LEU A 273 -17.02 3.69 -10.84
CA LEU A 273 -17.42 2.30 -11.03
C LEU A 273 -18.85 2.13 -11.55
N PHE A 274 -19.82 2.92 -11.07
CA PHE A 274 -21.24 2.59 -11.22
C PHE A 274 -22.13 3.73 -11.75
N THR A 275 -21.61 4.95 -11.91
CA THR A 275 -22.40 5.99 -12.59
C THR A 275 -22.45 5.77 -14.10
N LEU A 276 -23.55 6.20 -14.71
CA LEU A 276 -23.65 6.38 -16.17
C LEU A 276 -23.48 7.85 -16.58
N GLU A 277 -23.34 8.75 -15.60
CA GLU A 277 -23.05 10.15 -15.87
C GLU A 277 -21.66 10.25 -16.55
N PRO A 278 -21.54 11.05 -17.63
CA PRO A 278 -20.24 11.35 -18.22
C PRO A 278 -19.36 12.02 -17.16
N LEU A 279 -18.23 11.39 -16.84
CA LEU A 279 -17.30 11.94 -15.87
C LEU A 279 -16.56 13.12 -16.50
N ALA A 280 -16.78 14.32 -15.95
CA ALA A 280 -16.12 15.53 -16.41
C ALA A 280 -14.65 15.55 -15.96
N LEU A 281 -13.76 14.86 -16.67
CA LEU A 281 -12.30 14.97 -16.49
C LEU A 281 -11.70 16.28 -17.03
N GLY A 282 -12.54 17.28 -17.33
CA GLY A 282 -12.09 18.55 -17.92
C GLY A 282 -11.62 18.43 -19.38
N ILE A 283 -11.87 17.30 -20.05
CA ILE A 283 -11.58 17.08 -21.48
C ILE A 283 -12.92 16.93 -22.23
N PRO A 284 -13.41 17.97 -22.93
CA PRO A 284 -14.73 17.97 -23.56
C PRO A 284 -14.93 16.87 -24.60
N GLU A 285 -13.90 16.53 -25.38
CA GLU A 285 -13.97 15.51 -26.45
C GLU A 285 -14.18 14.09 -25.89
N LEU A 286 -13.46 13.74 -24.81
CA LEU A 286 -13.65 12.46 -24.12
C LEU A 286 -15.02 12.38 -23.44
N ALA A 287 -15.52 13.49 -22.91
CA ALA A 287 -16.85 13.54 -22.31
C ALA A 287 -17.97 13.32 -23.34
N GLN A 288 -17.81 13.84 -24.57
CA GLN A 288 -18.77 13.62 -25.66
C GLN A 288 -18.76 12.18 -26.17
N LEU A 289 -17.58 11.57 -26.33
CA LEU A 289 -17.44 10.16 -26.71
C LEU A 289 -18.03 9.22 -25.64
N ALA A 290 -17.79 9.52 -24.35
CA ALA A 290 -18.35 8.76 -23.23
C ALA A 290 -19.87 8.94 -23.07
N ALA A 291 -20.44 10.03 -23.60
CA ALA A 291 -21.89 10.29 -23.58
C ALA A 291 -22.65 9.66 -24.75
N ALA A 292 -21.96 9.04 -25.72
CA ALA A 292 -22.60 8.39 -26.85
C ALA A 292 -23.49 7.21 -26.38
N PRO A 293 -24.71 7.02 -26.93
CA PRO A 293 -25.62 5.96 -26.48
C PRO A 293 -25.00 4.56 -26.48
N ALA A 294 -24.22 4.22 -27.51
CA ALA A 294 -23.52 2.93 -27.60
C ALA A 294 -22.47 2.74 -26.49
N ALA A 295 -21.75 3.80 -26.11
CA ALA A 295 -20.78 3.74 -25.02
C ALA A 295 -21.47 3.58 -23.65
N LEU A 296 -22.60 4.24 -23.45
CA LEU A 296 -23.41 4.08 -22.24
C LEU A 296 -24.01 2.68 -22.11
N GLU A 297 -24.44 2.06 -23.22
CA GLU A 297 -24.90 0.68 -23.25
C GLU A 297 -23.79 -0.32 -22.95
N ALA A 298 -22.60 -0.13 -23.55
CA ALA A 298 -21.43 -0.96 -23.27
C ALA A 298 -21.01 -0.88 -21.79
N ARG A 299 -20.97 0.34 -21.23
CA ARG A 299 -20.69 0.56 -19.81
C ARG A 299 -21.72 -0.10 -18.90
N ARG A 300 -23.01 0.01 -19.24
CA ARG A 300 -24.09 -0.66 -18.51
C ARG A 300 -23.92 -2.18 -18.51
N ALA A 301 -23.60 -2.78 -19.67
CA ALA A 301 -23.38 -4.22 -19.77
C ALA A 301 -22.20 -4.68 -18.90
N ALA A 302 -21.08 -3.94 -18.91
CA ALA A 302 -19.93 -4.24 -18.06
C ALA A 302 -20.26 -4.14 -16.56
N GLN A 303 -21.00 -3.10 -16.14
CA GLN A 303 -21.44 -2.92 -14.75
C GLN A 303 -22.36 -4.06 -14.29
N SER A 304 -23.31 -4.47 -15.12
CA SER A 304 -24.21 -5.60 -14.81
C SER A 304 -23.46 -6.92 -14.67
N GLN A 305 -22.43 -7.16 -15.49
CA GLN A 305 -21.58 -8.35 -15.36
C GLN A 305 -20.81 -8.35 -14.04
N LEU A 306 -20.20 -7.21 -13.66
CA LEU A 306 -19.49 -7.10 -12.38
C LEU A 306 -20.44 -7.30 -11.19
N ILE A 307 -21.65 -6.73 -11.22
CA ILE A 307 -22.62 -6.87 -10.11
C ILE A 307 -23.16 -8.29 -10.01
N SER A 308 -23.40 -8.95 -11.14
CA SER A 308 -23.75 -10.39 -11.16
C SER A 308 -22.64 -11.24 -10.52
N TYR A 309 -21.38 -10.88 -10.72
CA TYR A 309 -20.25 -11.52 -10.05
C TYR A 309 -20.21 -11.22 -8.54
N LEU A 310 -20.36 -9.94 -8.15
CA LEU A 310 -20.30 -9.52 -6.75
C LEU A 310 -21.44 -10.08 -5.89
N SER A 311 -22.62 -10.25 -6.49
CA SER A 311 -23.80 -10.79 -5.80
C SER A 311 -23.71 -12.29 -5.49
N LYS A 312 -22.86 -13.03 -6.22
CA LYS A 312 -22.58 -14.44 -5.91
C LYS A 312 -21.72 -14.52 -4.65
N ASP A 313 -22.26 -15.14 -3.60
CA ASP A 313 -21.57 -15.37 -2.31
C ASP A 313 -21.06 -14.11 -1.59
N SER A 314 -21.54 -12.91 -1.95
CA SER A 314 -21.06 -11.63 -1.41
C SER A 314 -19.53 -11.49 -1.51
N ARG A 315 -18.97 -11.49 -2.73
CA ARG A 315 -17.53 -11.34 -2.99
C ARG A 315 -17.04 -9.93 -2.67
N VAL A 316 -16.84 -9.67 -1.39
CA VAL A 316 -16.46 -8.35 -0.85
C VAL A 316 -15.05 -7.95 -1.28
N GLY A 317 -14.12 -8.90 -1.41
CA GLY A 317 -12.74 -8.67 -1.79
C GLY A 317 -12.59 -8.04 -3.17
N ALA A 318 -13.33 -8.53 -4.16
CA ALA A 318 -13.35 -7.95 -5.51
C ALA A 318 -13.81 -6.48 -5.49
N LEU A 319 -14.85 -6.18 -4.70
CA LEU A 319 -15.35 -4.81 -4.55
C LEU A 319 -14.38 -3.92 -3.75
N LEU A 320 -13.66 -4.46 -2.76
CA LEU A 320 -12.58 -3.75 -2.07
C LEU A 320 -11.47 -3.35 -3.05
N VAL A 321 -11.04 -4.26 -3.93
CA VAL A 321 -10.04 -3.97 -4.96
C VAL A 321 -10.54 -2.90 -5.93
N ALA A 322 -11.77 -3.04 -6.45
CA ALA A 322 -12.34 -2.06 -7.36
C ALA A 322 -12.45 -0.67 -6.71
N LYS A 323 -12.92 -0.59 -5.46
CA LYS A 323 -12.98 0.67 -4.70
C LYS A 323 -11.59 1.25 -4.43
N PHE A 324 -10.59 0.41 -4.15
CA PHE A 324 -9.21 0.86 -3.94
C PHE A 324 -8.63 1.49 -5.20
N ILE A 325 -8.75 0.81 -6.35
CA ILE A 325 -8.30 1.34 -7.65
C ILE A 325 -9.02 2.65 -7.96
N ALA A 326 -10.33 2.71 -7.74
CA ALA A 326 -11.09 3.94 -7.96
C ALA A 326 -10.59 5.09 -7.08
N ARG A 327 -10.31 4.79 -5.81
CA ARG A 327 -9.78 5.76 -4.85
C ARG A 327 -8.40 6.30 -5.27
N GLN A 328 -7.50 5.44 -5.77
CA GLN A 328 -6.20 5.85 -6.33
C GLN A 328 -6.38 6.82 -7.50
N LEU A 329 -7.26 6.48 -8.44
CA LEU A 329 -7.48 7.27 -9.67
C LEU A 329 -8.16 8.60 -9.41
N THR A 330 -9.05 8.67 -8.41
CA THR A 330 -9.71 9.93 -8.04
C THR A 330 -8.79 10.92 -7.32
N GLY A 331 -7.62 10.46 -6.86
CA GLY A 331 -6.57 11.27 -6.25
C GLY A 331 -6.94 11.84 -4.87
N ASN A 332 -5.95 11.89 -3.96
CA ASN A 332 -6.05 12.60 -2.68
C ASN A 332 -6.06 14.13 -2.93
N LYS A 333 -7.15 14.69 -3.46
CA LYS A 333 -7.40 16.14 -3.33
C LYS A 333 -7.97 16.44 -1.95
N THR A 334 -7.20 16.16 -0.90
CA THR A 334 -7.20 17.03 0.27
C THR A 334 -6.22 18.15 -0.06
N THR A 335 -6.68 19.11 -0.86
CA THR A 335 -6.05 20.43 -0.88
C THR A 335 -5.93 20.89 0.56
N THR A 336 -4.73 21.32 0.93
CA THR A 336 -4.25 21.79 2.24
C THR A 336 -5.02 22.98 2.83
N THR A 337 -6.26 23.21 2.39
CA THR A 337 -7.14 24.31 2.84
C THR A 337 -8.38 23.84 3.58
N ASP A 338 -8.75 22.56 3.54
CA ASP A 338 -9.94 22.06 4.25
C ASP A 338 -9.56 21.25 5.48
N ALA A 339 -8.91 21.91 6.46
CA ALA A 339 -8.74 21.40 7.82
C ALA A 339 -10.07 21.25 8.60
N ALA A 340 -11.22 21.41 7.93
CA ALA A 340 -12.57 21.28 8.49
C ALA A 340 -13.33 20.02 8.03
N ALA A 341 -12.80 19.26 7.06
CA ALA A 341 -13.30 17.93 6.73
C ALA A 341 -12.46 16.89 7.48
N GLY A 342 -13.04 16.26 8.51
CA GLY A 342 -12.33 15.25 9.31
C GLY A 342 -11.61 14.21 8.45
N ASP A 343 -10.43 13.77 8.92
CA ASP A 343 -9.53 12.83 8.24
C ASP A 343 -10.32 11.70 7.53
N ASP A 344 -10.27 11.67 6.19
CA ASP A 344 -10.96 10.68 5.35
C ASP A 344 -10.60 9.23 5.76
N TYR A 345 -9.31 9.02 6.01
CA TYR A 345 -8.71 7.82 6.60
C TYR A 345 -7.47 8.26 7.37
N THR A 346 -6.92 7.38 8.21
CA THR A 346 -5.71 7.71 8.98
C THR A 346 -4.48 7.72 8.08
N GLN A 347 -3.94 8.92 7.88
CA GLN A 347 -2.75 9.20 7.08
C GLN A 347 -1.49 9.27 7.97
N SER A 348 -0.30 9.26 7.37
CA SER A 348 0.95 9.65 8.05
C SER A 348 0.96 11.10 8.53
N ASP A 349 1.70 11.38 9.61
CA ASP A 349 1.96 12.76 10.04
C ASP A 349 2.66 13.52 8.90
N GLY A 350 2.09 14.64 8.45
CA GLY A 350 2.61 15.44 7.33
C GLY A 350 2.06 15.06 5.94
N GLY A 351 1.34 13.94 5.81
CA GLY A 351 0.61 13.60 4.58
C GLY A 351 1.48 13.24 3.37
N GLU A 352 2.76 12.92 3.59
CA GLU A 352 3.75 12.70 2.53
C GLU A 352 3.58 11.36 1.77
N TYR A 353 2.81 10.42 2.34
CA TYR A 353 2.62 9.07 1.80
C TYR A 353 1.21 8.87 1.24
N ASN A 354 1.10 8.20 0.10
CA ASN A 354 -0.20 7.90 -0.52
C ASN A 354 -0.80 6.60 0.05
N ILE A 355 -2.07 6.34 -0.30
CA ILE A 355 -2.76 5.09 0.09
C ILE A 355 -2.02 3.84 -0.37
N GLU A 356 -1.35 3.91 -1.53
CA GLU A 356 -0.54 2.82 -2.08
C GLU A 356 0.64 2.46 -1.17
N ASP A 357 1.35 3.49 -0.67
CA ASP A 357 2.52 3.32 0.19
C ASP A 357 2.15 2.60 1.50
N HIS A 358 0.95 2.85 2.02
CA HIS A 358 0.43 2.15 3.20
C HIS A 358 0.11 0.69 2.88
N VAL A 359 -0.66 0.43 1.82
CA VAL A 359 -1.12 -0.94 1.46
C VAL A 359 0.04 -1.85 1.05
N GLU A 360 1.05 -1.32 0.35
CA GLU A 360 2.24 -2.08 -0.06
C GLU A 360 3.06 -2.61 1.13
N ARG A 361 2.85 -2.05 2.33
CA ARG A 361 3.54 -2.46 3.56
C ARG A 361 2.75 -3.46 4.40
N TRP A 362 1.50 -3.73 4.06
CA TRP A 362 0.69 -4.70 4.80
C TRP A 362 1.08 -6.13 4.49
N THR A 363 0.83 -7.01 5.45
CA THR A 363 1.04 -8.45 5.27
C THR A 363 0.11 -8.99 4.19
N PRO A 364 0.65 -9.63 3.14
CA PRO A 364 -0.16 -10.23 2.10
C PRO A 364 -0.77 -11.55 2.60
N GLY A 365 -2.08 -11.72 2.41
CA GLY A 365 -2.75 -13.00 2.54
C GLY A 365 -2.59 -13.89 1.32
N ILE A 366 -2.67 -15.19 1.52
CA ILE A 366 -2.74 -16.17 0.44
C ILE A 366 -4.20 -16.30 0.01
N VAL A 367 -4.54 -15.69 -1.11
CA VAL A 367 -5.87 -15.75 -1.75
C VAL A 367 -5.75 -16.37 -3.13
N ASN A 368 -6.82 -16.99 -3.65
CA ASN A 368 -6.89 -17.51 -5.01
C ASN A 368 -8.19 -17.02 -5.67
N PRO A 369 -8.22 -15.78 -6.19
CA PRO A 369 -9.39 -15.27 -6.89
C PRO A 369 -9.60 -16.03 -8.21
N PRO A 370 -10.86 -16.19 -8.65
CA PRO A 370 -11.17 -16.71 -9.98
C PRO A 370 -10.61 -15.82 -11.10
N ALA A 371 -10.18 -16.44 -12.20
CA ALA A 371 -9.52 -15.75 -13.31
C ALA A 371 -10.40 -14.69 -14.00
N GLU A 372 -11.72 -14.80 -13.87
CA GLU A 372 -12.70 -13.85 -14.40
C GLU A 372 -12.79 -12.54 -13.61
N GLU A 373 -12.30 -12.48 -12.36
CA GLU A 373 -12.46 -11.31 -11.48
C GLU A 373 -11.76 -10.04 -12.00
N GLN A 374 -10.48 -10.15 -12.34
CA GLN A 374 -9.67 -9.02 -12.81
C GLN A 374 -10.19 -8.47 -14.16
N PRO A 375 -10.52 -9.31 -15.16
CA PRO A 375 -11.13 -8.86 -16.42
C PRO A 375 -12.45 -8.12 -16.24
N LEU A 376 -13.30 -8.52 -15.28
CA LEU A 376 -14.58 -7.84 -15.01
C LEU A 376 -14.37 -6.42 -14.48
N ILE A 377 -13.45 -6.24 -13.51
CA ILE A 377 -13.09 -4.93 -12.99
C ILE A 377 -12.46 -4.06 -14.08
N ALA A 378 -11.57 -4.66 -14.88
CA ALA A 378 -10.92 -3.97 -15.99
C ALA A 378 -11.89 -3.53 -17.08
N GLY A 379 -12.89 -4.37 -17.39
CA GLY A 379 -13.95 -4.04 -18.35
C GLY A 379 -14.72 -2.79 -17.93
N VAL A 380 -15.17 -2.71 -16.68
CA VAL A 380 -15.90 -1.53 -16.17
C VAL A 380 -15.06 -0.25 -16.27
N LEU A 381 -13.79 -0.32 -15.90
CA LEU A 381 -12.89 0.84 -15.93
C LEU A 381 -12.53 1.26 -17.36
N LYS A 382 -12.34 0.31 -18.28
CA LYS A 382 -12.10 0.54 -19.70
C LYS A 382 -13.27 1.28 -20.36
N GLU A 383 -14.50 0.81 -20.13
CA GLU A 383 -15.70 1.47 -20.68
C GLU A 383 -15.97 2.83 -20.03
N THR A 384 -15.42 3.06 -18.84
CA THR A 384 -15.49 4.37 -18.17
C THR A 384 -14.46 5.35 -18.74
N PHE A 385 -13.23 4.89 -18.98
CA PHE A 385 -12.15 5.67 -19.59
C PHE A 385 -11.25 4.79 -20.45
N PRO A 386 -11.34 4.92 -21.79
CA PRO A 386 -10.47 4.19 -22.70
C PRO A 386 -8.99 4.51 -22.42
N GLY A 387 -8.16 3.49 -22.22
CA GLY A 387 -6.72 3.61 -21.94
C GLY A 387 -6.35 3.39 -20.48
N PHE A 388 -7.30 3.42 -19.54
CA PHE A 388 -7.03 3.07 -18.14
C PHE A 388 -6.69 1.59 -17.94
N GLU A 389 -7.07 0.70 -18.86
CA GLU A 389 -6.72 -0.72 -18.77
C GLU A 389 -5.21 -0.97 -18.69
N THR A 390 -4.39 -0.06 -19.22
CA THR A 390 -2.92 -0.16 -19.18
C THR A 390 -2.32 0.07 -17.80
N PHE A 391 -3.06 0.74 -16.90
CA PHE A 391 -2.63 1.05 -15.53
C PHE A 391 -3.21 0.09 -14.50
N LEU A 392 -4.06 -0.84 -14.93
CA LEU A 392 -4.66 -1.81 -14.04
C LEU A 392 -3.66 -2.91 -13.67
N PRO A 393 -3.75 -3.43 -12.43
CA PRO A 393 -2.92 -4.54 -12.03
C PRO A 393 -3.18 -5.73 -12.96
N ASN A 394 -2.11 -6.35 -13.45
CA ASN A 394 -2.20 -7.66 -14.09
C ASN A 394 -2.75 -8.70 -13.10
N GLU A 395 -3.09 -9.90 -13.57
CA GLU A 395 -3.68 -10.96 -12.74
C GLU A 395 -2.87 -11.24 -11.44
N GLN A 396 -1.55 -11.24 -11.55
CA GLN A 396 -0.66 -11.51 -10.40
C GLN A 396 -0.67 -10.35 -9.40
N ALA A 397 -0.63 -9.11 -9.87
CA ALA A 397 -0.69 -7.91 -9.05
C ALA A 397 -2.08 -7.76 -8.41
N HIS A 398 -3.14 -8.13 -9.13
CA HIS A 398 -4.52 -8.15 -8.64
C HIS A 398 -4.64 -9.13 -7.47
N LYS A 399 -4.14 -10.36 -7.65
CA LYS A 399 -4.08 -11.38 -6.60
C LYS A 399 -3.32 -10.89 -5.36
N ALA A 400 -2.16 -10.25 -5.56
CA ALA A 400 -1.36 -9.71 -4.46
C ALA A 400 -2.08 -8.57 -3.71
N LEU A 401 -2.73 -7.66 -4.44
CA LEU A 401 -3.52 -6.57 -3.86
C LEU A 401 -4.73 -7.10 -3.09
N LEU A 402 -5.50 -8.01 -3.68
CA LEU A 402 -6.63 -8.68 -3.03
C LEU A 402 -6.18 -9.34 -1.72
N GLY A 403 -5.07 -10.08 -1.76
CA GLY A 403 -4.50 -10.74 -0.59
C GLY A 403 -4.16 -9.76 0.53
N ARG A 404 -3.62 -8.57 0.20
CA ARG A 404 -3.35 -7.52 1.18
C ARG A 404 -4.64 -6.90 1.73
N LEU A 405 -5.62 -6.60 0.88
CA LEU A 405 -6.86 -5.97 1.33
C LEU A 405 -7.67 -6.91 2.22
N VAL A 406 -7.96 -8.13 1.76
CA VAL A 406 -8.82 -9.10 2.47
C VAL A 406 -8.18 -9.54 3.78
N PHE A 407 -6.89 -9.88 3.79
CA PHE A 407 -6.19 -10.33 5.00
C PHE A 407 -6.11 -9.25 6.10
N ASN A 408 -6.18 -7.98 5.73
CA ASN A 408 -6.12 -6.86 6.67
C ASN A 408 -7.50 -6.22 6.93
N ALA A 409 -8.55 -6.79 6.36
CA ALA A 409 -9.90 -6.30 6.54
C ALA A 409 -10.51 -6.75 7.87
N TYR A 410 -11.36 -5.91 8.43
CA TYR A 410 -12.11 -6.13 9.66
C TYR A 410 -13.60 -6.32 9.35
N GLY A 411 -14.22 -7.28 10.05
CA GLY A 411 -15.66 -7.49 9.98
C GLY A 411 -16.36 -6.45 10.83
N VAL A 412 -17.27 -5.70 10.23
CA VAL A 412 -18.03 -4.65 10.92
C VAL A 412 -19.23 -5.30 11.58
N CYS A 413 -19.27 -5.26 12.92
CA CYS A 413 -20.35 -5.78 13.73
C CYS A 413 -20.82 -4.70 14.72
N PHE A 414 -22.11 -4.39 14.72
CA PHE A 414 -22.73 -3.55 15.76
C PHE A 414 -23.46 -4.43 16.77
N GLY A 415 -23.42 -4.08 18.06
CA GLY A 415 -24.23 -4.74 19.09
C GLY A 415 -24.01 -6.26 19.24
N GLY A 416 -22.85 -6.78 18.85
CA GLY A 416 -22.57 -8.22 18.84
C GLY A 416 -22.65 -8.88 17.46
N GLY A 417 -23.15 -8.18 16.45
CA GLY A 417 -23.30 -8.67 15.09
C GLY A 417 -24.71 -9.20 14.78
N ARG A 418 -24.93 -9.55 13.52
CA ARG A 418 -26.19 -10.07 12.99
C ARG A 418 -26.23 -11.60 13.02
N GLU A 419 -27.41 -12.19 12.95
CA GLU A 419 -27.61 -13.66 12.93
C GLU A 419 -28.12 -14.19 11.59
N ASP A 420 -28.55 -13.29 10.70
CA ASP A 420 -29.24 -13.59 9.45
C ASP A 420 -28.31 -13.50 8.22
N ARG A 421 -26.99 -13.48 8.42
CA ARG A 421 -26.04 -13.44 7.30
C ARG A 421 -26.09 -14.77 6.52
N PRO A 422 -26.24 -14.74 5.19
CA PRO A 422 -26.26 -15.96 4.38
C PRO A 422 -24.97 -16.77 4.53
N THR A 423 -25.10 -18.09 4.68
CA THR A 423 -23.95 -18.99 4.75
C THR A 423 -23.24 -19.05 3.39
N PRO A 424 -21.90 -18.87 3.33
CA PRO A 424 -21.15 -19.01 2.08
C PRO A 424 -21.28 -20.41 1.50
N THR A 425 -21.42 -20.53 0.18
CA THR A 425 -21.38 -21.84 -0.51
C THR A 425 -19.95 -22.35 -0.71
N LEU A 426 -18.97 -21.45 -0.58
CA LEU A 426 -17.55 -21.74 -0.73
C LEU A 426 -17.01 -22.55 0.46
N ARG A 427 -15.92 -23.29 0.22
CA ARG A 427 -15.18 -23.93 1.30
C ARG A 427 -14.62 -22.87 2.25
N PRO A 428 -14.45 -23.17 3.56
CA PRO A 428 -13.90 -22.20 4.51
C PRO A 428 -12.53 -21.64 4.10
N GLU A 429 -11.69 -22.45 3.46
CA GLU A 429 -10.38 -22.05 2.94
C GLU A 429 -10.43 -21.13 1.71
N ASP A 430 -11.55 -21.10 0.99
CA ASP A 430 -11.80 -20.27 -0.20
C ASP A 430 -12.70 -19.07 0.12
N SER A 431 -13.32 -19.07 1.31
CA SER A 431 -14.17 -17.99 1.78
C SER A 431 -13.34 -16.80 2.23
N GLU A 432 -13.80 -15.59 1.94
CA GLU A 432 -13.18 -14.38 2.43
C GLU A 432 -13.43 -14.24 3.93
N LEU A 433 -12.35 -14.18 4.70
CA LEU A 433 -12.40 -13.96 6.15
C LEU A 433 -12.00 -12.53 6.48
N THR A 434 -12.52 -12.07 7.61
CA THR A 434 -12.30 -10.74 8.13
C THR A 434 -11.92 -10.84 9.60
N ARG A 435 -11.14 -9.89 10.10
CA ARG A 435 -10.76 -9.82 11.51
C ARG A 435 -11.96 -9.37 12.32
N THR A 436 -12.55 -10.27 13.11
CA THR A 436 -13.63 -9.88 14.04
C THR A 436 -13.71 -10.86 15.21
N PRO A 437 -13.87 -10.36 16.46
CA PRO A 437 -14.05 -11.21 17.63
C PRO A 437 -15.43 -11.88 17.67
N TYR A 438 -16.35 -11.53 16.77
CA TYR A 438 -17.70 -12.10 16.69
C TYR A 438 -17.84 -13.18 15.61
N GLY A 439 -16.78 -13.44 14.85
CA GLY A 439 -16.81 -14.33 13.70
C GLY A 439 -17.39 -13.67 12.44
N THR A 440 -16.89 -14.09 11.28
CA THR A 440 -17.27 -13.53 9.98
C THR A 440 -18.75 -13.72 9.69
N SER A 441 -19.42 -14.76 10.21
CA SER A 441 -20.86 -14.97 10.04
C SER A 441 -21.73 -13.86 10.64
N ARG A 442 -21.20 -13.04 11.57
CA ARG A 442 -22.00 -12.03 12.29
C ARG A 442 -21.79 -10.60 11.82
N GLN A 443 -20.97 -10.38 10.78
CA GLN A 443 -20.73 -9.03 10.29
C GLN A 443 -21.88 -8.54 9.40
N ILE A 444 -22.02 -7.22 9.32
CA ILE A 444 -22.90 -6.53 8.35
C ILE A 444 -22.13 -6.07 7.10
N GLY A 445 -20.80 -6.12 7.15
CA GLY A 445 -19.93 -5.67 6.10
C GLY A 445 -18.46 -5.71 6.52
N THR A 446 -17.62 -5.12 5.70
CA THR A 446 -16.17 -5.19 5.82
C THR A 446 -15.58 -3.78 5.76
N ALA A 447 -14.58 -3.50 6.58
CA ALA A 447 -13.84 -2.25 6.59
C ALA A 447 -12.32 -2.50 6.62
N VAL A 448 -11.55 -1.62 6.00
CA VAL A 448 -10.09 -1.70 5.94
C VAL A 448 -9.50 -0.46 6.59
N TYR A 449 -8.47 -0.64 7.41
CA TYR A 449 -7.87 0.38 8.27
C TYR A 449 -6.36 0.38 8.10
N THR A 450 -5.72 1.56 8.06
CA THR A 450 -4.30 1.69 7.75
C THR A 450 -3.39 1.28 8.90
N VAL A 451 -3.74 1.67 10.13
CA VAL A 451 -2.98 1.39 11.36
C VAL A 451 -3.38 0.03 11.93
N SER A 452 -4.69 -0.25 12.02
CA SER A 452 -5.17 -1.52 12.58
C SER A 452 -4.81 -2.76 11.73
N ALA A 453 -4.33 -2.59 10.50
CA ALA A 453 -3.74 -3.68 9.71
C ALA A 453 -2.52 -4.34 10.38
N TYR A 454 -1.79 -3.60 11.22
CA TYR A 454 -0.59 -4.06 11.92
C TYR A 454 -0.87 -4.77 13.26
N LEU A 455 -2.13 -4.92 13.66
CA LEU A 455 -2.48 -5.64 14.89
C LEU A 455 -2.44 -7.16 14.65
N PRO A 456 -1.58 -7.91 15.35
CA PRO A 456 -1.53 -9.37 15.28
C PRO A 456 -2.67 -10.03 16.06
N HIS A 457 -2.84 -11.32 15.79
CA HIS A 457 -3.76 -12.20 16.47
C HIS A 457 -3.22 -12.75 17.79
N SER A 458 -4.09 -12.78 18.81
CA SER A 458 -3.95 -13.62 20.01
C SER A 458 -5.32 -14.18 20.42
N CYS A 459 -5.37 -15.42 20.92
CA CYS A 459 -6.59 -15.99 21.53
C CYS A 459 -6.85 -15.44 22.94
N ALA A 460 -5.86 -14.74 23.53
CA ALA A 460 -5.97 -13.92 24.72
C ALA A 460 -5.50 -12.49 24.37
N PRO A 461 -6.31 -11.75 23.59
CA PRO A 461 -5.94 -10.41 23.16
C PRO A 461 -5.89 -9.45 24.35
N ASN A 462 -5.11 -8.38 24.22
CA ASN A 462 -5.03 -7.31 25.21
C ASN A 462 -5.77 -6.03 24.77
N ALA A 463 -6.19 -5.97 23.49
CA ALA A 463 -7.06 -4.93 22.96
C ALA A 463 -8.20 -5.54 22.14
N ARG A 464 -9.33 -4.82 22.05
CA ARG A 464 -10.47 -5.21 21.20
C ARG A 464 -10.84 -4.08 20.23
N PRO A 465 -11.07 -4.38 18.94
CA PRO A 465 -11.72 -3.43 18.04
C PRO A 465 -13.19 -3.28 18.45
N SER A 466 -13.69 -2.05 18.46
CA SER A 466 -15.06 -1.70 18.85
C SER A 466 -15.63 -0.68 17.86
N LEU A 467 -16.85 -0.91 17.41
CA LEU A 467 -17.56 -0.03 16.47
C LEU A 467 -18.75 0.65 17.15
N SER A 468 -18.53 1.08 18.40
CA SER A 468 -19.55 1.61 19.32
C SER A 468 -20.11 2.97 18.93
N SER A 469 -19.52 3.66 17.95
CA SER A 469 -20.04 4.91 17.40
C SER A 469 -21.27 4.70 16.49
N GLY A 470 -21.64 3.45 16.21
CA GLY A 470 -22.71 3.11 15.25
C GLY A 470 -22.33 3.40 13.80
N THR A 471 -21.02 3.53 13.53
CA THR A 471 -20.45 3.71 12.20
C THR A 471 -19.24 2.78 12.03
N SER A 472 -18.71 2.69 10.81
CA SER A 472 -17.46 1.99 10.53
C SER A 472 -16.20 2.68 11.09
N GLU A 473 -16.29 3.61 12.03
CA GLU A 473 -15.13 4.14 12.77
C GLU A 473 -14.70 3.13 13.85
N LEU A 474 -13.48 2.62 13.72
CA LEU A 474 -12.90 1.66 14.67
C LEU A 474 -12.37 2.40 15.89
N GLN A 475 -12.73 1.92 17.08
CA GLN A 475 -12.15 2.31 18.35
C GLN A 475 -11.41 1.11 18.93
N LEU A 476 -10.09 1.22 19.09
CA LEU A 476 -9.31 0.16 19.73
C LEU A 476 -9.34 0.39 21.25
N ILE A 477 -9.89 -0.57 22.00
CA ILE A 477 -10.11 -0.45 23.44
C ILE A 477 -9.24 -1.45 24.20
N ALA A 478 -8.57 -1.01 25.25
CA ALA A 478 -7.79 -1.89 26.12
C ALA A 478 -8.70 -2.84 26.92
N ILE A 479 -8.38 -4.14 26.96
CA ILE A 479 -9.15 -5.15 27.69
C ILE A 479 -8.69 -5.25 29.15
N ARG A 480 -7.44 -4.90 29.42
CA ARG A 480 -6.79 -4.86 30.73
C ARG A 480 -5.89 -3.62 30.81
N ASP A 481 -5.31 -3.36 31.97
CA ASP A 481 -4.26 -2.34 32.08
C ASP A 481 -3.06 -2.72 31.20
N LEU A 482 -2.59 -1.74 30.43
CA LEU A 482 -1.45 -1.87 29.50
C LEU A 482 -0.37 -0.87 29.89
N LYS A 483 0.88 -1.32 29.89
CA LYS A 483 2.05 -0.49 30.07
C LYS A 483 2.62 -0.02 28.75
N LYS A 484 3.23 1.16 28.78
CA LYS A 484 4.10 1.63 27.69
C LYS A 484 5.11 0.54 27.31
N GLY A 485 5.27 0.30 26.02
CA GLY A 485 6.17 -0.72 25.48
C GLY A 485 5.50 -2.08 25.26
N GLU A 486 4.25 -2.28 25.67
CA GLU A 486 3.53 -3.53 25.38
C GLU A 486 3.08 -3.62 23.91
N GLU A 487 3.21 -4.82 23.34
CA GLU A 487 2.68 -5.19 22.02
C GLU A 487 1.15 -5.30 22.08
N LEU A 488 0.45 -4.63 21.17
CA LEU A 488 -1.00 -4.72 21.05
C LEU A 488 -1.39 -5.94 20.20
N SER A 489 -2.47 -6.62 20.59
CA SER A 489 -3.02 -7.78 19.88
C SER A 489 -4.53 -7.83 19.96
N VAL A 490 -5.17 -8.41 18.94
CA VAL A 490 -6.62 -8.55 18.81
C VAL A 490 -7.02 -10.00 18.48
N ALA A 491 -8.30 -10.33 18.63
CA ALA A 491 -8.83 -11.60 18.14
C ALA A 491 -9.27 -11.45 16.67
N TYR A 492 -8.83 -12.36 15.80
CA TYR A 492 -9.24 -12.39 14.39
C TYR A 492 -10.51 -13.21 14.18
N ILE A 493 -10.79 -14.11 15.12
CA ILE A 493 -11.90 -15.07 15.11
C ILE A 493 -12.68 -14.95 16.43
N ASP A 494 -13.83 -15.61 16.53
CA ASP A 494 -14.52 -15.75 17.81
C ASP A 494 -13.79 -16.75 18.72
N VAL A 495 -13.02 -16.19 19.66
CA VAL A 495 -12.22 -16.96 20.62
C VAL A 495 -13.03 -17.52 21.78
N ASN A 496 -14.30 -17.11 21.91
CA ASN A 496 -15.24 -17.46 22.99
C ASN A 496 -16.40 -18.33 22.51
N GLN A 497 -16.49 -18.64 21.21
CA GLN A 497 -17.50 -19.54 20.68
C GLN A 497 -17.44 -20.94 21.33
N HIS A 498 -18.60 -21.49 21.66
CA HIS A 498 -18.80 -22.86 22.09
C HIS A 498 -19.91 -23.46 21.23
N HIS A 499 -19.66 -24.60 20.58
CA HIS A 499 -20.66 -25.22 19.70
C HIS A 499 -21.64 -26.13 20.45
N ASP A 500 -21.14 -26.83 21.47
CA ASP A 500 -21.90 -27.83 22.22
C ASP A 500 -21.78 -27.60 23.73
N GLU A 501 -22.87 -27.82 24.46
CA GLU A 501 -22.87 -27.86 25.92
C GLU A 501 -22.01 -29.04 26.40
N GLY A 502 -20.77 -28.74 26.80
CA GLY A 502 -19.80 -29.76 27.24
C GLY A 502 -18.50 -29.82 26.42
N GLU A 503 -18.33 -28.98 25.39
CA GLU A 503 -17.07 -28.89 24.63
C GLU A 503 -15.88 -28.66 25.58
N THR A 504 -14.92 -29.58 25.56
CA THR A 504 -13.73 -29.52 26.42
C THR A 504 -12.81 -28.37 26.02
N THR A 505 -11.92 -27.98 26.93
CA THR A 505 -10.92 -26.93 26.64
C THR A 505 -10.00 -27.29 25.47
N SER A 506 -9.66 -28.58 25.31
CA SER A 506 -8.84 -29.06 24.19
C SER A 506 -9.58 -28.99 22.85
N GLU A 507 -10.86 -29.36 22.82
CA GLU A 507 -11.71 -29.24 21.62
C GLU A 507 -11.87 -27.78 21.19
N CYS A 508 -12.17 -26.87 22.13
CA CYS A 508 -12.24 -25.44 21.87
C CYS A 508 -10.93 -24.90 21.27
N ARG A 509 -9.80 -25.34 21.81
CA ARG A 509 -8.46 -24.96 21.32
C ARG A 509 -8.22 -25.50 19.91
N LEU A 510 -8.54 -26.77 19.66
CA LEU A 510 -8.38 -27.41 18.37
C LEU A 510 -9.21 -26.70 17.31
N ARG A 511 -10.47 -26.36 17.62
CA ARG A 511 -11.37 -25.62 16.74
C ARG A 511 -10.80 -24.26 16.36
N ARG A 512 -10.41 -23.42 17.33
CA ARG A 512 -9.76 -22.12 17.07
C ARG A 512 -8.54 -22.26 16.16
N ARG A 513 -7.65 -23.22 16.47
CA ARG A 513 -6.44 -23.43 15.66
C ARG A 513 -6.75 -23.95 14.26
N LYS A 514 -7.78 -24.78 14.09
CA LYS A 514 -8.24 -25.28 12.79
C LYS A 514 -8.80 -24.15 11.94
N GLU A 515 -9.58 -23.24 12.52
CA GLU A 515 -10.11 -22.05 11.85
C GLU A 515 -8.97 -21.12 11.41
N LEU A 516 -8.02 -20.81 12.30
CA LEU A 516 -6.85 -19.99 11.97
C LEU A 516 -5.95 -20.63 10.90
N ALA A 517 -5.74 -21.96 10.96
CA ALA A 517 -4.91 -22.64 9.98
C ALA A 517 -5.58 -22.69 8.59
N ARG A 518 -6.90 -22.96 8.53
CA ARG A 518 -7.64 -23.05 7.26
C ARG A 518 -7.90 -21.68 6.66
N GLY A 519 -8.24 -20.70 7.48
CA GLY A 519 -8.60 -19.37 7.04
C GLY A 519 -7.43 -18.41 6.90
N TRP A 520 -6.60 -18.33 7.95
CA TRP A 520 -5.54 -17.33 8.10
C TRP A 520 -4.13 -17.87 7.79
N ARG A 521 -4.02 -19.18 7.52
CA ARG A 521 -2.77 -19.87 7.14
C ARG A 521 -1.66 -19.79 8.17
N PHE A 522 -2.01 -19.71 9.46
CA PHE A 522 -1.06 -19.80 10.56
C PHE A 522 -1.60 -20.62 11.73
N ALA A 523 -0.69 -21.08 12.60
CA ALA A 523 -1.04 -21.80 13.82
C ALA A 523 -0.72 -20.94 15.05
N CYS A 524 -1.74 -20.48 15.78
CA CYS A 524 -1.57 -19.59 16.93
C CYS A 524 -0.80 -20.24 18.08
N ARG A 525 0.24 -19.56 18.57
CA ARG A 525 1.10 -20.02 19.68
C ARG A 525 0.95 -19.20 20.96
N CYS A 526 -0.10 -18.38 21.06
CA CYS A 526 -0.28 -17.50 22.20
C CYS A 526 -0.38 -18.24 23.53
N SER A 527 -0.15 -17.51 24.62
CA SER A 527 -0.17 -18.02 25.99
C SER A 527 -1.43 -18.83 26.33
N ARG A 528 -2.61 -18.44 25.82
CA ARG A 528 -3.85 -19.23 25.98
C ARG A 528 -3.75 -20.57 25.28
N CYS A 529 -3.40 -20.60 23.99
CA CYS A 529 -3.22 -21.86 23.26
C CYS A 529 -2.08 -22.73 23.80
N ALA A 530 -1.06 -22.13 24.41
CA ALA A 530 0.01 -22.88 25.07
C ALA A 530 -0.50 -23.55 26.35
N LYS A 531 -1.19 -22.81 27.23
CA LYS A 531 -1.76 -23.34 28.48
C LYS A 531 -2.78 -24.45 28.24
N GLU A 532 -3.68 -24.24 27.28
CA GLU A 532 -4.72 -25.21 26.92
C GLU A 532 -4.16 -26.47 26.23
N ALA A 533 -2.87 -26.50 25.86
CA ALA A 533 -2.22 -27.68 25.30
C ALA A 533 -1.70 -28.66 26.38
N VAL A 534 -1.55 -28.20 27.62
CA VAL A 534 -0.89 -28.95 28.71
C VAL A 534 -1.87 -29.79 29.53
N TYR A 535 -3.18 -29.53 29.42
CA TYR A 535 -4.22 -30.26 30.15
C TYR A 535 -4.68 -31.55 29.46
N GLU A 536 -3.75 -32.31 28.87
CA GLU A 536 -3.97 -33.67 28.35
C GLU A 536 -3.44 -34.73 29.32
#